data_AF-A0A7X8WLS6-F1
#
_entry.id   AF-A0A7X8WLS6-F1
#
_cell.length_a   1.000
_cell.length_b   1.000
_cell.length_c   1.000
_cell.angle_alpha   90.00
_cell.angle_beta   90.00
_cell.angle_gamma   90.00
#
_symmetry.space_group_name_H-M   'P 1'
#
loop_
_entity.id
_entity.type
_entity.pdbx_description
1 polymer ?
#
loop_
_entity_poly.entity_id
_entity_poly.type
_entity_poly.pdbx_seq_one_letter_code
_entity_poly.pdbx_strand_id
1 'polypeptide(L)'
;MKEEFKSIINGNVPVLVDFHATWCGLCKTQAPILKDVAADADIKGKARIIKIDVDKNQTLAQKHQVQSVPTLLLFKKGQSV
;
A
#
# COMPACT_ATOMS: atom_id res chain seq x y z
N MET A 1 1.69 -14.63 -6.02
CA MET A 1 1.96 -13.30 -5.42
C MET A 1 2.37 -12.21 -6.43
N LYS A 2 3.38 -12.37 -7.30
CA LYS A 2 3.77 -11.30 -8.27
C LYS A 2 2.63 -10.87 -9.21
N GLU A 3 1.88 -11.84 -9.74
CA GLU A 3 0.78 -11.58 -10.67
C GLU A 3 -0.46 -10.99 -9.98
N GLU A 4 -0.67 -11.33 -8.70
CA GLU A 4 -1.77 -10.80 -7.90
C GLU A 4 -1.56 -9.31 -7.57
N PHE A 5 -0.36 -8.93 -7.14
CA PHE A 5 -0.04 -7.52 -6.87
C PHE A 5 -0.19 -6.65 -8.13
N LYS A 6 0.35 -7.10 -9.27
CA LYS A 6 0.18 -6.40 -10.56
C LYS A 6 -1.29 -6.22 -10.92
N SER A 7 -2.10 -7.27 -10.78
CA SER A 7 -3.54 -7.21 -11.06
C SER A 7 -4.24 -6.15 -10.19
N ILE A 8 -3.87 -6.07 -8.91
CA ILE A 8 -4.44 -5.07 -7.98
C ILE A 8 -4.11 -3.64 -8.41
N ILE A 9 -2.85 -3.35 -8.76
CA ILE A 9 -2.40 -1.98 -9.07
C ILE A 9 -2.70 -1.53 -10.52
N ASN A 10 -3.01 -2.46 -11.42
CA ASN A 10 -3.30 -2.17 -12.83
C ASN A 10 -4.74 -1.66 -13.08
N GLY A 11 -5.57 -1.59 -12.05
CA GLY A 11 -6.96 -1.12 -12.16
C GLY A 11 -7.09 0.38 -12.48
N ASN A 12 -8.33 0.78 -12.81
CA ASN A 12 -8.69 2.19 -13.06
C ASN A 12 -8.76 3.03 -11.78
N VAL A 13 -8.96 2.38 -10.63
CA VAL A 13 -9.00 3.02 -9.31
C VAL A 13 -7.57 3.05 -8.75
N PRO A 14 -7.01 4.24 -8.43
CA PRO A 14 -5.72 4.35 -7.77
C PRO A 14 -5.63 3.50 -6.50
N VAL A 15 -4.44 2.95 -6.24
CA VAL A 15 -4.17 2.09 -5.08
C VAL A 15 -3.01 2.67 -4.29
N LEU A 16 -3.28 3.13 -3.06
CA LEU A 16 -2.26 3.46 -2.08
C LEU A 16 -1.79 2.18 -1.40
N VAL A 17 -0.50 1.89 -1.46
CA VAL A 17 0.12 0.73 -0.86
C VAL A 17 0.90 1.16 0.36
N ASP A 18 0.52 0.66 1.53
CA ASP A 18 1.21 0.79 2.81
C ASP A 18 2.17 -0.39 3.00
N PHE A 19 3.45 -0.16 2.73
CA PHE A 19 4.52 -1.09 3.07
C PHE A 19 4.84 -0.95 4.56
N HIS A 20 4.50 -1.98 5.32
CA HIS A 20 4.61 -1.99 6.76
C HIS A 20 5.34 -3.23 7.27
N ALA A 21 5.64 -3.23 8.58
CA ALA A 21 6.08 -4.42 9.30
C ALA A 21 5.33 -4.54 10.63
N THR A 22 5.29 -5.73 11.22
CA THR A 22 4.55 -5.99 12.47
C THR A 22 5.25 -5.43 13.71
N TRP A 23 6.58 -5.33 13.66
CA TRP A 23 7.44 -4.76 14.70
C TRP A 23 7.54 -3.23 14.62
N CYS A 24 7.09 -2.62 13.53
CA CYS A 24 7.16 -1.18 13.30
C CYS A 24 6.13 -0.43 14.17
N GLY A 25 6.60 0.30 15.18
CA GLY A 25 5.76 1.09 16.08
C GLY A 25 4.96 2.18 15.36
N LEU A 26 5.61 2.93 14.46
CA LEU A 26 4.95 3.99 13.68
C LEU A 26 3.84 3.46 12.77
N CYS A 27 4.06 2.27 12.18
CA CYS A 27 3.07 1.60 11.34
C CYS A 27 1.79 1.25 12.11
N LYS A 28 1.89 0.93 13.41
CA LYS A 28 0.72 0.66 14.26
C LYS A 28 -0.13 1.90 14.47
N THR A 29 0.50 3.07 14.62
CA THR A 29 -0.19 4.35 14.75
C THR A 29 -0.80 4.82 13.42
N GLN A 30 -0.13 4.55 12.30
CA GLN A 30 -0.61 4.93 10.96
C GLN A 30 -1.80 4.07 10.48
N ALA A 31 -1.83 2.79 10.84
CA ALA A 31 -2.87 1.86 10.40
C ALA A 31 -4.32 2.33 10.63
N PRO A 32 -4.73 2.82 11.82
CA PRO A 32 -6.09 3.33 12.03
C PRO A 32 -6.37 4.57 11.18
N ILE A 33 -5.40 5.46 11.00
CA ILE A 33 -5.56 6.68 10.17
C ILE A 33 -5.85 6.30 8.71
N LEU A 34 -5.08 5.36 8.15
CA LEU A 34 -5.33 4.87 6.79
C LEU A 34 -6.67 4.15 6.66
N LYS A 35 -7.13 3.48 7.72
CA LYS A 35 -8.46 2.87 7.74
C LYS A 35 -9.56 3.93 7.68
N ASP A 36 -9.42 5.02 8.42
CA ASP A 36 -10.37 6.13 8.42
C ASP A 36 -10.38 6.83 7.05
N VAL A 37 -9.21 7.07 6.46
CA VAL A 37 -9.10 7.62 5.09
C VAL A 37 -9.76 6.70 4.05
N ALA A 38 -9.59 5.38 4.17
CA ALA A 38 -10.26 4.43 3.27
C ALA A 38 -11.79 4.40 3.44
N ALA A 39 -12.28 4.75 4.64
CA ALA A 39 -13.71 4.80 4.97
C ALA A 39 -14.37 6.15 4.62
N ASP A 40 -13.57 7.20 4.41
CA ASP A 40 -14.04 8.54 4.08
C ASP A 40 -14.89 8.54 2.80
N ALA A 41 -16.01 9.26 2.83
CA ALA A 41 -16.97 9.33 1.72
C ALA A 41 -16.37 9.93 0.44
N ASP A 42 -15.40 10.83 0.58
CA ASP A 42 -14.70 11.44 -0.55
C ASP A 42 -13.71 10.49 -1.22
N ILE A 43 -13.23 9.48 -0.49
CA ILE A 43 -12.25 8.49 -0.96
C ILE A 43 -12.93 7.21 -1.43
N LYS A 44 -14.04 6.82 -0.80
CA LYS A 44 -14.74 5.56 -1.07
C LYS A 44 -15.08 5.43 -2.55
N GLY A 45 -14.57 4.38 -3.18
CA GLY A 45 -14.73 4.11 -4.61
C GLY A 45 -13.81 4.91 -5.54
N LYS A 46 -13.15 5.98 -5.05
CA LYS A 46 -12.18 6.78 -5.82
C LYS A 46 -10.74 6.33 -5.63
N ALA A 47 -10.41 5.72 -4.49
CA ALA A 47 -9.11 5.07 -4.27
C ALA A 47 -9.27 3.82 -3.39
N ARG A 48 -8.25 2.97 -3.40
CA ARG A 48 -8.14 1.81 -2.52
C ARG A 48 -6.85 1.91 -1.71
N ILE A 49 -6.88 1.44 -0.47
CA ILE A 49 -5.68 1.34 0.36
C ILE A 49 -5.45 -0.13 0.66
N ILE A 50 -4.23 -0.61 0.39
CA ILE A 50 -3.81 -1.99 0.70
C ILE A 50 -2.56 -1.95 1.56
N LYS A 51 -2.32 -3.04 2.28
CA LYS A 51 -1.17 -3.21 3.15
C LYS A 51 -0.29 -4.35 2.67
N ILE A 52 1.02 -4.14 2.66
CA ILE A 52 2.01 -5.13 2.31
C ILE A 52 3.03 -5.25 3.44
N ASP A 53 3.07 -6.44 4.03
CA ASP A 53 4.09 -6.81 5.01
C ASP A 53 5.43 -7.03 4.29
N VAL A 54 6.42 -6.18 4.56
CA VAL A 54 7.74 -6.23 3.93
C VAL A 54 8.53 -7.48 4.31
N ASP A 55 8.31 -8.04 5.51
CA ASP A 55 9.02 -9.23 5.98
C ASP A 55 8.57 -10.46 5.17
N LYS A 56 7.30 -10.49 4.77
CA LYS A 56 6.70 -11.54 3.93
C LYS A 56 6.87 -11.30 2.43
N ASN A 57 7.13 -10.06 2.02
CA ASN A 57 7.15 -9.64 0.60
C ASN A 57 8.46 -8.92 0.22
N GLN A 58 9.60 -9.42 0.70
CA GLN A 58 10.91 -8.77 0.54
C GLN A 58 11.27 -8.44 -0.92
N THR A 59 11.06 -9.36 -1.86
CA THR A 59 11.32 -9.11 -3.29
C THR A 59 10.47 -7.97 -3.85
N LEU A 60 9.22 -7.84 -3.40
CA LEU A 60 8.34 -6.77 -3.85
C LEU A 60 8.76 -5.43 -3.24
N ALA A 61 9.08 -5.41 -1.95
CA ALA A 61 9.61 -4.24 -1.27
C ALA A 61 10.89 -3.74 -1.93
N GLN A 62 11.85 -4.64 -2.21
CA GLN A 62 13.09 -4.32 -2.93
C GLN A 62 12.84 -3.78 -4.34
N LYS A 63 11.92 -4.39 -5.10
CA LYS A 63 11.55 -3.93 -6.45
C LYS A 63 11.04 -2.48 -6.45
N HIS A 64 10.32 -2.09 -5.42
CA HIS A 64 9.80 -0.74 -5.24
C HIS A 64 10.70 0.14 -4.37
N GLN A 65 11.95 -0.29 -4.13
CA GLN A 65 12.97 0.47 -3.40
C GLN A 65 12.53 0.91 -2.00
N VAL A 66 11.71 0.10 -1.33
CA VAL A 66 11.30 0.33 0.06
C VAL A 66 12.50 0.05 0.97
N GLN A 67 13.08 1.10 1.54
CA GLN A 67 14.27 1.03 2.41
C GLN A 67 13.90 1.07 3.90
N SER A 68 12.75 1.64 4.24
CA SER A 68 12.27 1.78 5.60
C SER A 68 10.75 1.66 5.65
N VAL A 69 10.21 1.40 6.83
CA VAL A 69 8.76 1.33 7.07
C VAL A 69 8.33 2.35 8.12
N PRO A 70 7.11 2.91 8.01
CA PRO A 70 6.18 2.72 6.89
C PRO A 70 6.65 3.46 5.63
N THR A 71 6.36 2.90 4.46
CA THR A 71 6.51 3.56 3.17
C THR A 71 5.19 3.50 2.41
N LEU A 72 4.69 4.64 1.95
CA LEU A 72 3.46 4.73 1.18
C LEU A 72 3.78 4.97 -0.29
N LEU A 73 3.26 4.13 -1.18
CA LEU A 73 3.39 4.31 -2.63
C LEU A 73 2.01 4.31 -3.28
N LEU A 74 1.70 5.35 -4.06
CA LEU A 74 0.46 5.44 -4.81
C LEU A 74 0.68 4.87 -6.21
N PHE A 75 -0.21 3.97 -6.63
CA PHE A 75 -0.21 3.39 -7.96
C PHE A 75 -1.44 3.81 -8.74
N LYS A 76 -1.26 4.11 -10.02
CA LYS A 76 -2.35 4.35 -10.98
C LYS A 76 -1.99 3.66 -12.28
N LYS A 77 -2.87 2.78 -12.78
CA LYS A 77 -2.65 2.00 -14.01
C LYS A 77 -1.29 1.28 -14.03
N GLY A 78 -0.91 0.69 -12.89
CA GLY A 78 0.33 -0.08 -12.76
C GLY A 78 1.62 0.72 -12.54
N GLN A 79 1.55 2.05 -12.54
CA GLN A 79 2.70 2.92 -12.37
C GLN A 79 2.64 3.63 -11.01
N SER A 80 3.77 3.75 -10.35
CA SER A 80 3.91 4.62 -9.16
C SER A 80 3.84 6.08 -9.60
N VAL A 81 3.03 6.88 -8.93
CA VAL A 81 2.83 8.32 -9.19
C VAL A 81 3.37 9.18 -8.06
#